data_AF-A0A2A4FMP6-F1
#
_entry.id   AF-A0A2A4FMP6-F1
#
_cell.length_a   1.000
_cell.length_b   1.000
_cell.length_c   1.000
_cell.angle_alpha   90.00
_cell.angle_beta   90.00
_cell.angle_gamma   90.00
#
_symmetry.space_group_name_H-M   'P 1'
#
loop_
_entity.id
_entity.type
_entity.pdbx_description
1 polymer ?
#
loop_
_entity_poly.entity_id
_entity_poly.type
_entity_poly.pdbx_seq_one_letter_code
_entity_poly.pdbx_strand_id
1 'polypeptide(L)'
;MNQMNPAFVMPDVQSTVDTRQIPIQRVGVKAVRHPLTVRTESGDVQPSVGLWNLDVHLPAEQKGTHMSRFVALLEEHRAPLTTGLFRTMLASMLEKLEAEAGRIEVTFPYFVNKTAPVSGVQSLLDYEVTLAGESRGGATRLFLKVLVPVTSLCPCSKKISQYGAHNQRSHVTIDAELAADVPVEALIRMAEEEASCELWGLLKRPDEKFVTERAYENPKFVEDLVRDVAQRLDADERIVAYVLEAENFESIHNHSAYALIERDKRQAA
;
A
#
# COMPACT_ATOMS: atom_id res chain seq x y z
N MET A 1 -4.56 -32.18 9.03
CA MET A 1 -3.30 -32.94 9.17
C MET A 1 -3.25 -34.00 8.08
N ASN A 2 -2.47 -33.76 7.02
CA ASN A 2 -2.16 -34.81 6.05
C ASN A 2 -1.11 -35.72 6.70
N GLN A 3 -1.54 -36.84 7.29
CA GLN A 3 -0.60 -37.85 7.79
C GLN A 3 0.13 -38.46 6.60
N MET A 4 1.40 -38.08 6.40
CA MET A 4 2.26 -38.70 5.41
C MET A 4 2.59 -40.14 5.84
N ASN A 5 2.58 -41.04 4.85
CA ASN A 5 2.99 -42.43 5.04
C ASN A 5 4.45 -42.48 5.57
N PRO A 6 4.73 -43.21 6.67
CA PRO A 6 6.07 -43.31 7.25
C PRO A 6 7.14 -43.87 6.29
N ALA A 7 6.74 -44.48 5.17
CA ALA A 7 7.66 -44.89 4.10
C ALA A 7 8.33 -43.71 3.33
N PHE A 8 7.87 -42.46 3.53
CA PHE A 8 8.39 -41.26 2.86
C PHE A 8 9.09 -40.27 3.82
N VAL A 9 9.53 -40.70 5.00
CA VAL A 9 10.29 -39.83 5.92
C VAL A 9 11.64 -39.47 5.28
N MET A 10 11.79 -38.20 4.89
CA MET A 10 13.01 -37.65 4.31
C MET A 10 13.81 -36.87 5.38
N PRO A 11 15.14 -36.78 5.25
CA PRO A 11 15.95 -35.99 6.17
C PRO A 11 15.59 -34.50 6.08
N ASP A 12 15.37 -33.88 7.24
CA ASP A 12 15.12 -32.45 7.35
C ASP A 12 16.43 -31.67 7.43
N VAL A 13 16.99 -31.37 6.26
CA VAL A 13 18.26 -30.63 6.14
C VAL A 13 18.14 -29.20 6.67
N GLN A 14 16.94 -28.60 6.62
CA GLN A 14 16.73 -27.19 6.98
C GLN A 14 16.85 -26.98 8.49
N SER A 15 16.40 -27.98 9.26
CA SER A 15 16.52 -28.02 10.73
C SER A 15 17.92 -28.40 11.23
N THR A 16 18.90 -28.59 10.36
CA THR A 16 20.28 -28.88 10.79
C THR A 16 21.00 -27.62 11.27
N VAL A 17 22.00 -27.80 12.14
CA VAL A 17 22.79 -26.69 12.69
C VAL A 17 23.69 -26.08 11.62
N ASP A 18 23.70 -24.75 11.53
CA ASP A 18 24.66 -24.00 10.74
C ASP A 18 25.87 -23.57 11.58
N THR A 19 27.08 -23.84 11.07
CA THR A 19 28.33 -23.59 11.77
C THR A 19 28.97 -22.26 11.39
N ARG A 20 28.43 -21.52 10.41
CA ARG A 20 29.01 -20.26 9.94
C ARG A 20 28.72 -19.09 10.85
N GLN A 21 27.72 -19.21 11.73
CA GLN A 21 27.36 -18.21 12.74
C GLN A 21 27.04 -16.84 12.13
N ILE A 22 26.38 -16.84 10.97
CA ILE A 22 25.91 -15.63 10.30
C ILE A 22 24.37 -15.67 10.25
N PRO A 23 23.68 -14.78 10.99
CA PRO A 23 22.22 -14.72 10.95
C PRO A 23 21.75 -14.08 9.63
N ILE A 24 20.58 -14.51 9.14
CA ILE A 24 19.94 -13.94 7.95
C ILE A 24 18.83 -12.99 8.41
N GLN A 25 18.87 -11.73 7.97
CA GLN A 25 17.88 -10.72 8.38
C GLN A 25 16.49 -11.06 7.85
N ARG A 26 16.40 -11.52 6.59
CA ARG A 26 15.14 -11.87 5.93
C ARG A 26 15.34 -13.08 5.01
N VAL A 27 14.58 -14.14 5.25
CA VAL A 27 14.51 -15.31 4.36
C VAL A 27 13.06 -15.78 4.24
N GLY A 28 12.63 -16.11 3.02
CA GLY A 28 11.28 -16.57 2.77
C GLY A 28 10.94 -16.60 1.28
N VAL A 29 9.69 -16.30 0.95
CA VAL A 29 9.14 -16.33 -0.42
C VAL A 29 8.75 -14.92 -0.87
N LYS A 30 8.94 -14.64 -2.17
CA LYS A 30 8.61 -13.35 -2.79
C LYS A 30 7.85 -13.55 -4.08
N ALA A 31 7.05 -12.54 -4.45
CA ALA A 31 6.27 -12.53 -5.68
C ALA A 31 5.30 -13.72 -5.82
N VAL A 32 4.74 -14.22 -4.71
CA VAL A 32 3.70 -15.26 -4.75
C VAL A 32 2.39 -14.61 -5.15
N ARG A 33 1.89 -14.92 -6.35
CA ARG A 33 0.57 -14.45 -6.79
C ARG A 33 -0.51 -15.34 -6.18
N HIS A 34 -1.38 -14.79 -5.35
CA HIS A 34 -2.41 -15.54 -4.66
C HIS A 34 -3.72 -14.74 -4.56
N PRO A 35 -4.89 -15.34 -4.82
CA PRO A 35 -6.17 -14.65 -4.70
C PRO A 35 -6.42 -14.19 -3.26
N LEU A 36 -7.14 -13.08 -3.13
CA LEU A 36 -7.56 -12.55 -1.84
C LEU A 36 -8.91 -11.85 -1.97
N THR A 37 -9.55 -11.58 -0.83
CA THR A 37 -10.72 -10.72 -0.77
C THR A 37 -10.45 -9.59 0.22
N VAL A 38 -10.96 -8.40 -0.05
CA VAL A 38 -10.79 -7.22 0.82
C VAL A 38 -12.15 -6.64 1.14
N ARG A 39 -12.31 -6.17 2.38
CA ARG A 39 -13.51 -5.44 2.79
C ARG A 39 -13.32 -3.96 2.48
N THR A 40 -14.31 -3.38 1.85
CA THR A 40 -14.39 -1.95 1.54
C THR A 40 -15.02 -1.16 2.67
N GLU A 41 -14.91 0.17 2.63
CA GLU A 41 -15.55 1.06 3.61
C GLU A 41 -17.09 0.89 3.64
N SER A 42 -17.73 0.60 2.49
CA SER A 42 -19.18 0.31 2.42
C SER A 42 -19.57 -1.01 3.09
N GLY A 43 -18.60 -1.83 3.48
CA GLY A 43 -18.80 -3.16 4.03
C GLY A 43 -18.84 -4.26 2.97
N ASP A 44 -18.87 -3.90 1.68
CA ASP A 44 -18.80 -4.85 0.57
C ASP A 44 -17.47 -5.59 0.53
N VAL A 45 -17.47 -6.80 -0.01
CA VAL A 45 -16.26 -7.62 -0.18
C VAL A 45 -15.94 -7.70 -1.67
N GLN A 46 -14.76 -7.23 -2.06
CA GLN A 46 -14.29 -7.34 -3.44
C GLN A 46 -13.17 -8.39 -3.56
N PRO A 47 -13.20 -9.26 -4.59
CA PRO A 47 -12.08 -10.15 -4.89
C PRO A 47 -10.96 -9.37 -5.59
N SER A 48 -9.71 -9.73 -5.29
CA SER A 48 -8.52 -9.21 -5.97
C SER A 48 -7.44 -10.30 -6.06
N VAL A 49 -6.30 -9.96 -6.66
CA VAL A 49 -5.12 -10.85 -6.74
C VAL A 49 -3.95 -10.13 -6.09
N GLY A 50 -3.43 -10.71 -5.02
CA GLY A 50 -2.28 -10.18 -4.30
C GLY A 50 -0.96 -10.72 -4.82
N LEU A 51 0.04 -9.86 -4.81
CA LEU A 51 1.44 -10.21 -4.93
C LEU A 51 2.04 -10.21 -3.51
N TRP A 52 2.34 -11.40 -3.00
CA TRP A 52 2.73 -11.60 -1.61
C TRP A 52 4.24 -11.77 -1.45
N ASN A 53 4.78 -11.12 -0.42
CA ASN A 53 6.12 -11.31 0.11
C ASN A 53 6.00 -11.71 1.59
N LEU A 54 6.60 -12.84 1.96
CA LEU A 54 6.60 -13.34 3.33
C LEU A 54 8.00 -13.78 3.71
N ASP A 55 8.50 -13.30 4.83
CA ASP A 55 9.84 -13.62 5.30
C ASP A 55 9.96 -13.56 6.83
N VAL A 56 10.96 -14.28 7.33
CA VAL A 56 11.33 -14.31 8.74
C VAL A 56 12.81 -14.05 8.93
N HIS A 57 13.18 -13.67 10.14
CA HIS A 57 14.56 -13.71 10.60
C HIS A 57 15.02 -15.16 10.77
N LEU A 58 16.25 -15.48 10.36
CA LEU A 58 16.87 -16.78 10.60
C LEU A 58 18.08 -16.62 11.54
N PRO A 59 18.06 -17.25 12.72
CA PRO A 59 19.21 -17.28 13.62
C PRO A 59 20.46 -17.88 13.00
N ALA A 60 21.63 -17.56 13.57
CA ALA A 60 22.94 -17.92 13.01
C ALA A 60 23.24 -19.43 13.04
N GLU A 61 22.53 -20.15 13.91
CA GLU A 61 22.62 -21.58 14.18
C GLU A 61 21.65 -22.41 13.34
N GLN A 62 20.66 -21.81 12.67
CA GLN A 62 19.72 -22.53 11.80
C GLN A 62 20.20 -22.49 10.35
N LYS A 63 20.22 -23.66 9.69
CA LYS A 63 20.68 -23.77 8.30
C LYS A 63 19.66 -23.24 7.28
N GLY A 64 18.37 -23.36 7.56
CA GLY A 64 17.35 -22.86 6.65
C GLY A 64 15.95 -22.80 7.26
N THR A 65 15.07 -22.04 6.63
CA THR A 65 13.65 -21.97 6.96
C THR A 65 12.82 -22.93 6.09
N HIS A 66 11.65 -23.34 6.57
CA HIS A 66 10.75 -24.24 5.84
C HIS A 66 9.86 -23.50 4.83
N MET A 67 10.34 -23.41 3.59
CA MET A 67 9.71 -22.61 2.53
C MET A 67 8.24 -22.94 2.24
N SER A 68 7.84 -24.21 2.32
CA SER A 68 6.45 -24.62 2.06
C SER A 68 5.47 -24.12 3.12
N ARG A 69 5.94 -23.83 4.35
CA ARG A 69 5.08 -23.33 5.45
C ARG A 69 4.52 -21.94 5.15
N PHE A 70 5.22 -21.11 4.37
CA PHE A 70 4.71 -19.81 3.93
C PHE A 70 3.49 -19.93 3.02
N VAL A 71 3.54 -20.86 2.05
CA VAL A 71 2.40 -21.06 1.13
C VAL A 71 1.25 -21.75 1.84
N ALA A 72 1.53 -22.69 2.75
CA ALA A 72 0.52 -23.31 3.59
C ALA A 72 -0.25 -22.27 4.43
N LEU A 73 0.45 -21.26 4.98
CA LEU A 73 -0.19 -20.15 5.67
C LEU A 73 -1.20 -19.42 4.78
N LEU A 74 -0.85 -19.09 3.54
CA LEU A 74 -1.77 -18.41 2.61
C LEU A 74 -3.02 -19.26 2.30
N GLU A 75 -2.86 -20.57 2.15
CA GLU A 75 -3.98 -21.49 1.89
C GLU A 75 -4.96 -21.62 3.07
N GLU A 76 -4.45 -21.49 4.31
CA GLU A 76 -5.24 -21.56 5.54
C GLU A 76 -6.10 -20.30 5.77
N HIS A 77 -5.68 -19.14 5.26
CA HIS A 77 -6.33 -17.85 5.49
C HIS A 77 -7.11 -17.36 4.26
N ARG A 78 -8.40 -17.74 4.18
CA ARG A 78 -9.30 -17.36 3.07
C ARG A 78 -10.32 -16.27 3.40
N ALA A 79 -10.33 -15.79 4.65
CA ALA A 79 -11.22 -14.73 5.09
C ALA A 79 -10.82 -13.38 4.45
N PRO A 80 -11.76 -12.41 4.34
CA PRO A 80 -11.44 -11.08 3.84
C PRO A 80 -10.34 -10.40 4.66
N LEU A 81 -9.38 -9.80 3.97
CA LEU A 81 -8.26 -9.09 4.58
C LEU A 81 -8.75 -7.90 5.38
N THR A 82 -8.24 -7.85 6.61
CA THR A 82 -8.35 -6.75 7.56
C THR A 82 -7.00 -6.64 8.28
N THR A 83 -6.73 -5.49 8.89
CA THR A 83 -5.59 -5.28 9.80
C THR A 83 -5.53 -6.34 10.91
N GLY A 84 -6.68 -6.70 11.50
CA GLY A 84 -6.80 -7.74 12.52
C GLY A 84 -6.45 -9.15 11.99
N LEU A 85 -6.88 -9.48 10.77
CA LEU A 85 -6.48 -10.74 10.12
C LEU A 85 -4.97 -10.75 9.85
N PHE A 86 -4.39 -9.63 9.39
CA PHE A 86 -2.96 -9.50 9.15
C PHE A 86 -2.12 -9.75 10.42
N ARG A 87 -2.55 -9.23 11.59
CA ARG A 87 -1.89 -9.51 12.87
C ARG A 87 -1.93 -11.00 13.20
N THR A 88 -3.08 -11.65 12.99
CA THR A 88 -3.26 -13.09 13.22
C THR A 88 -2.38 -13.93 12.29
N MET A 89 -2.35 -13.58 10.99
CA MET A 89 -1.52 -14.26 9.98
C MET A 89 -0.04 -14.16 10.33
N LEU A 90 0.42 -12.98 10.75
CA LEU A 90 1.81 -12.75 11.14
C LEU A 90 2.19 -13.54 12.38
N ALA A 91 1.34 -13.58 13.41
CA ALA A 91 1.57 -14.40 14.60
C ALA A 91 1.63 -15.89 14.25
N SER A 92 0.69 -16.37 13.43
CA SER A 92 0.67 -17.77 12.97
C SER A 92 1.89 -18.12 12.11
N MET A 93 2.37 -17.18 11.28
CA MET A 93 3.60 -17.34 10.51
C MET A 93 4.79 -17.56 11.44
N LEU A 94 4.99 -16.68 12.41
CA LEU A 94 6.11 -16.77 13.35
C LEU A 94 6.08 -18.07 14.17
N GLU A 95 4.91 -18.49 14.63
CA GLU A 95 4.73 -19.77 15.33
C GLU A 95 5.07 -20.96 14.42
N LYS A 96 4.51 -21.01 13.21
CA LYS A 96 4.75 -22.11 12.25
C LYS A 96 6.20 -22.20 11.80
N LEU A 97 6.92 -21.07 11.75
CA LEU A 97 8.30 -20.98 11.27
C LEU A 97 9.32 -20.92 12.42
N GLU A 98 8.86 -21.00 13.68
CA GLU A 98 9.69 -20.97 14.88
C GLU A 98 10.65 -19.77 14.89
N ALA A 99 10.14 -18.60 14.49
CA ALA A 99 10.92 -17.38 14.31
C ALA A 99 10.47 -16.25 15.24
N GLU A 100 11.41 -15.43 15.70
CA GLU A 100 11.13 -14.30 16.62
C GLU A 100 10.74 -13.00 15.91
N ALA A 101 11.03 -12.91 14.61
CA ALA A 101 10.74 -11.74 13.82
C ALA A 101 10.41 -12.10 12.37
N GLY A 102 9.58 -11.30 11.72
CA GLY A 102 9.18 -11.52 10.34
C GLY A 102 8.26 -10.43 9.80
N ARG A 103 8.04 -10.50 8.49
CA ARG A 103 7.22 -9.56 7.73
C ARG A 103 6.31 -10.31 6.77
N ILE A 104 5.06 -9.86 6.69
CA ILE A 104 4.11 -10.20 5.63
C ILE A 104 3.78 -8.91 4.90
N GLU A 105 3.79 -8.96 3.57
CA GLU A 105 3.40 -7.85 2.70
C GLU A 105 2.59 -8.39 1.53
N VAL A 106 1.53 -7.67 1.18
CA VAL A 106 0.73 -7.98 -0.02
C VAL A 106 0.37 -6.70 -0.74
N THR A 107 0.68 -6.66 -2.04
CA THR A 107 0.27 -5.59 -2.96
C THR A 107 -0.82 -6.09 -3.89
N PHE A 108 -1.89 -5.32 -4.07
CA PHE A 108 -3.03 -5.70 -4.90
C PHE A 108 -3.76 -4.46 -5.48
N PRO A 109 -4.42 -4.59 -6.64
CA PRO A 109 -5.32 -3.56 -7.12
C PRO A 109 -6.58 -3.51 -6.26
N TYR A 110 -7.01 -2.30 -5.94
CA TYR A 110 -8.21 -1.97 -5.18
C TYR A 110 -9.12 -1.08 -6.00
N PHE A 111 -10.41 -1.40 -6.08
CA PHE A 111 -11.35 -0.64 -6.89
C PHE A 111 -12.31 0.17 -6.04
N VAL A 112 -12.53 1.43 -6.40
CA VAL A 112 -13.57 2.28 -5.84
C VAL A 112 -14.56 2.64 -6.94
N ASN A 113 -15.86 2.51 -6.67
CA ASN A 113 -16.91 2.97 -7.58
C ASN A 113 -17.12 4.48 -7.40
N LYS A 114 -16.67 5.27 -8.37
CA LYS A 114 -16.72 6.73 -8.34
C LYS A 114 -17.96 7.24 -9.08
N THR A 115 -18.54 8.32 -8.55
CA THR A 115 -19.66 9.04 -9.18
C THR A 115 -19.13 10.29 -9.86
N ALA A 116 -19.39 10.46 -11.16
CA ALA A 116 -18.96 11.63 -11.92
C ALA A 116 -19.63 12.91 -11.38
N PRO A 117 -18.92 14.05 -11.35
CA PRO A 117 -19.30 15.22 -10.55
C PRO A 117 -20.52 15.97 -11.07
N VAL A 118 -20.88 15.83 -12.36
CA VAL A 118 -22.01 16.54 -12.96
C VAL A 118 -23.10 15.57 -13.43
N SER A 119 -22.73 14.56 -14.22
CA SER A 119 -23.69 13.62 -14.81
C SER A 119 -24.13 12.52 -13.84
N GLY A 120 -23.39 12.29 -12.75
CA GLY A 120 -23.65 11.21 -11.81
C GLY A 120 -23.37 9.81 -12.37
N VAL A 121 -22.79 9.67 -13.57
CA VAL A 121 -22.45 8.36 -14.11
C VAL A 121 -21.40 7.69 -13.21
N GLN A 122 -21.61 6.41 -12.92
CA GLN A 122 -20.72 5.65 -12.05
C GLN A 122 -19.70 4.85 -12.86
N SER A 123 -18.47 4.79 -12.36
CA SER A 123 -17.38 4.01 -12.94
C SER A 123 -16.36 3.60 -11.90
N LEU A 124 -15.76 2.42 -12.10
CA LEU A 124 -14.66 1.96 -11.26
C LEU A 124 -13.38 2.73 -11.61
N LEU A 125 -12.60 3.05 -10.57
CA LEU A 125 -11.20 3.47 -10.68
C LEU A 125 -10.35 2.55 -9.81
N ASP A 126 -9.21 2.12 -10.35
CA ASP A 126 -8.23 1.30 -9.66
C ASP A 126 -7.16 2.14 -8.94
N TYR A 127 -6.73 1.61 -7.79
CA TYR A 127 -5.63 2.10 -6.97
C TYR A 127 -4.73 0.91 -6.63
N GLU A 128 -3.44 1.15 -6.44
CA GLU A 128 -2.55 0.12 -5.91
C GLU A 128 -2.47 0.24 -4.40
N VAL A 129 -2.77 -0.86 -3.70
CA VAL A 129 -2.77 -0.91 -2.23
C VAL A 129 -1.75 -1.95 -1.79
N THR A 130 -0.96 -1.61 -0.77
CA THR A 130 -0.09 -2.55 -0.08
C THR A 130 -0.43 -2.58 1.40
N LEU A 131 -0.72 -3.77 1.92
CA LEU A 131 -0.81 -4.02 3.36
C LEU A 131 0.46 -4.72 3.80
N ALA A 132 1.09 -4.21 4.85
CA ALA A 132 2.25 -4.86 5.45
C ALA A 132 2.13 -4.96 6.96
N GLY A 133 2.66 -6.04 7.52
CA GLY A 133 2.80 -6.24 8.95
C GLY A 133 4.20 -6.72 9.28
N GLU A 134 4.80 -6.11 10.29
CA GLU A 134 6.11 -6.49 10.82
C GLU A 134 5.99 -6.82 12.30
N SER A 135 6.60 -7.92 12.72
CA SER A 135 6.67 -8.29 14.13
C SER A 135 8.13 -8.53 14.50
N ARG A 136 8.57 -7.90 15.59
CA ARG A 136 9.91 -8.08 16.16
C ARG A 136 9.89 -7.75 17.64
N GLY A 137 10.49 -8.61 18.47
CA GLY A 137 10.58 -8.38 19.91
C GLY A 137 9.23 -8.26 20.60
N GLY A 138 8.22 -9.00 20.11
CA GLY A 138 6.85 -8.98 20.64
C GLY A 138 6.00 -7.76 20.23
N ALA A 139 6.57 -6.80 19.49
CA ALA A 139 5.83 -5.65 18.98
C ALA A 139 5.45 -5.85 17.51
N THR A 140 4.17 -5.61 17.19
CA THR A 140 3.64 -5.71 15.82
C THR A 140 3.25 -4.34 15.28
N ARG A 141 3.92 -3.92 14.20
CA ARG A 141 3.64 -2.71 13.44
C ARG A 141 2.85 -3.06 12.18
N LEU A 142 1.87 -2.24 11.84
CA LEU A 142 1.08 -2.39 10.62
C LEU A 142 1.26 -1.15 9.75
N PHE A 143 1.31 -1.38 8.44
CA PHE A 143 1.47 -0.35 7.44
C PHE A 143 0.39 -0.52 6.38
N LEU A 144 -0.20 0.61 5.97
CA LEU A 144 -1.09 0.69 4.83
C LEU A 144 -0.49 1.69 3.86
N LYS A 145 -0.15 1.19 2.67
CA LYS A 145 0.36 2.00 1.58
C LYS A 145 -0.66 2.08 0.46
N VAL A 146 -0.93 3.27 -0.05
CA VAL A 146 -1.79 3.51 -1.21
C VAL A 146 -1.05 4.35 -2.24
N LEU A 147 -1.18 3.98 -3.51
CA LEU A 147 -0.78 4.81 -4.65
C LEU A 147 -2.06 5.30 -5.33
N VAL A 148 -2.20 6.63 -5.34
CA VAL A 148 -3.40 7.32 -5.80
C VAL A 148 -3.07 8.11 -7.06
N PRO A 149 -3.63 7.74 -8.23
CA PRO A 149 -3.46 8.51 -9.44
C PRO A 149 -4.37 9.73 -9.43
N VAL A 150 -3.79 10.91 -9.66
CA VAL A 150 -4.49 12.20 -9.66
C VAL A 150 -4.09 13.06 -10.87
N THR A 151 -4.84 14.14 -11.12
CA THR A 151 -4.41 15.19 -12.05
C THR A 151 -3.73 16.31 -11.26
N SER A 152 -2.53 16.72 -11.67
CA SER A 152 -1.91 17.97 -11.21
C SER A 152 -1.82 18.99 -12.35
N LEU A 153 -2.00 20.27 -12.01
CA LEU A 153 -1.90 21.38 -12.97
C LEU A 153 -0.94 22.44 -12.43
N CYS A 154 0.01 22.84 -13.27
CA CYS A 154 1.12 23.68 -12.85
C CYS A 154 0.71 25.16 -12.66
N PRO A 155 0.84 25.73 -11.43
CA PRO A 155 0.57 27.15 -11.18
C PRO A 155 1.46 28.08 -12.01
N CYS A 156 2.72 27.70 -12.22
CA CYS A 156 3.68 28.48 -12.99
C CYS A 156 3.21 28.64 -14.45
N SER A 157 2.87 27.52 -15.10
CA SER A 157 2.41 27.51 -16.49
C SER A 157 1.17 28.36 -16.69
N LYS A 158 0.18 28.25 -15.79
CA LYS A 158 -1.03 29.07 -15.79
C LYS A 158 -0.72 30.56 -15.68
N LYS A 159 0.26 30.94 -14.84
CA LYS A 159 0.58 32.34 -14.57
C LYS A 159 1.30 33.03 -15.73
N ILE A 160 2.17 32.30 -16.43
CA ILE A 160 3.02 32.88 -17.50
C ILE A 160 2.40 32.82 -18.89
N SER A 161 1.44 31.92 -19.10
CA SER A 161 0.80 31.72 -20.41
C SER A 161 -0.41 32.63 -20.57
N GLN A 162 -0.65 33.17 -21.77
CA GLN A 162 -1.84 33.98 -22.04
C GLN A 162 -3.15 33.16 -21.93
N TYR A 163 -3.07 31.86 -22.23
CA TYR A 163 -4.17 30.90 -22.14
C TYR A 163 -3.63 29.49 -21.93
N GLY A 164 -4.40 28.66 -21.25
CA GLY A 164 -4.03 27.29 -20.95
C GLY A 164 -2.97 27.16 -19.86
N ALA A 165 -2.73 25.93 -19.44
CA ALA A 165 -1.69 25.54 -18.52
C ALA A 165 -1.40 24.06 -18.73
N HIS A 166 -0.14 23.63 -18.66
CA HIS A 166 0.14 22.20 -18.72
C HIS A 166 -0.34 21.51 -17.45
N ASN A 167 -0.81 20.29 -17.64
CA ASN A 167 -1.21 19.36 -16.60
C ASN A 167 -0.71 17.96 -16.96
N GLN A 168 -0.75 17.06 -15.99
CA GLN A 168 -0.30 15.69 -16.16
C GLN A 168 -0.98 14.77 -15.16
N ARG A 169 -0.84 13.46 -15.41
CA ARG A 169 -1.08 12.46 -14.38
C ARG A 169 0.06 12.52 -13.37
N SER A 170 -0.30 12.33 -12.12
CA SER A 170 0.61 12.30 -10.99
C SER A 170 0.24 11.15 -10.07
N HIS A 171 1.22 10.58 -9.38
CA HIS A 171 1.00 9.58 -8.35
C HIS A 171 1.27 10.20 -6.99
N VAL A 172 0.30 10.09 -6.09
CA VAL A 172 0.49 10.37 -4.67
C VAL A 172 0.58 9.03 -3.95
N THR A 173 1.73 8.75 -3.36
CA THR A 173 1.99 7.52 -2.61
C THR A 173 2.04 7.85 -1.12
N ILE A 174 1.13 7.28 -0.35
CA ILE A 174 1.08 7.41 1.11
C ILE A 174 1.41 6.05 1.70
N ASP A 175 2.50 5.90 2.43
CA ASP A 175 2.85 4.72 3.24
C ASP A 175 2.71 5.09 4.72
N ALA A 176 1.63 4.65 5.37
CA ALA A 176 1.27 5.06 6.72
C ALA A 176 1.42 3.90 7.72
N GLU A 177 2.16 4.14 8.82
CA GLU A 177 2.16 3.28 10.00
C GLU A 177 0.92 3.57 10.86
N LEU A 178 0.18 2.51 11.18
CA LEU A 178 -1.14 2.60 11.78
C LEU A 178 -1.11 2.30 13.30
N ALA A 179 -1.68 3.21 14.10
CA ALA A 179 -2.05 2.95 15.49
C ALA A 179 -3.41 2.27 15.64
N ALA A 180 -4.32 2.50 14.69
CA ALA A 180 -5.67 1.94 14.67
C ALA A 180 -6.10 1.66 13.23
N ASP A 181 -7.28 1.05 13.06
CA ASP A 181 -7.80 0.71 11.74
C ASP A 181 -8.13 1.97 10.94
N VAL A 182 -7.55 2.05 9.74
CA VAL A 182 -7.78 3.13 8.76
C VAL A 182 -8.31 2.48 7.47
N PRO A 183 -9.50 2.86 6.99
CA PRO A 183 -9.99 2.41 5.69
C PRO A 183 -9.04 2.85 4.57
N VAL A 184 -8.88 2.01 3.55
CA VAL A 184 -8.08 2.34 2.35
C VAL A 184 -8.58 3.65 1.72
N GLU A 185 -9.90 3.79 1.65
CA GLU A 185 -10.59 4.96 1.11
C GLU A 185 -10.25 6.24 1.85
N ALA A 186 -9.95 6.19 3.15
CA ALA A 186 -9.59 7.39 3.91
C ALA A 186 -8.29 8.01 3.38
N LEU A 187 -7.26 7.20 3.11
CA LEU A 187 -6.01 7.68 2.52
C LEU A 187 -6.18 8.11 1.07
N ILE A 188 -7.00 7.38 0.29
CA ILE A 188 -7.36 7.78 -1.08
C ILE A 188 -7.99 9.17 -1.07
N ARG A 189 -9.00 9.40 -0.23
CA ARG A 189 -9.69 10.68 -0.13
C ARG A 189 -8.77 11.81 0.29
N MET A 190 -7.85 11.59 1.23
CA MET A 190 -6.85 12.60 1.61
C MET A 190 -5.99 13.04 0.41
N ALA A 191 -5.57 12.11 -0.45
CA ALA A 191 -4.81 12.45 -1.67
C ALA A 191 -5.68 13.11 -2.75
N GLU A 192 -6.90 12.61 -2.98
CA GLU A 192 -7.81 13.10 -4.02
C GLU A 192 -8.34 14.50 -3.75
N GLU A 193 -8.71 14.79 -2.50
CA GLU A 193 -9.26 16.09 -2.09
C GLU A 193 -8.22 17.20 -2.20
N GLU A 194 -6.94 16.86 -2.00
CA GLU A 194 -5.83 17.79 -2.08
C GLU A 194 -5.18 17.88 -3.47
N ALA A 195 -5.57 17.04 -4.43
CA ALA A 195 -5.10 17.17 -5.81
C ALA A 195 -5.68 18.41 -6.51
N SER A 196 -5.10 18.80 -7.66
CA SER A 196 -5.75 19.80 -8.52
C SER A 196 -7.12 19.31 -8.96
N CYS A 197 -7.21 18.05 -9.38
CA CYS A 197 -8.46 17.34 -9.56
C CYS A 197 -8.25 15.82 -9.42
N GLU A 198 -9.22 15.11 -8.84
CA GLU A 198 -9.25 13.65 -8.79
C GLU A 198 -9.53 13.05 -10.19
N LEU A 199 -9.47 11.72 -10.31
CA LEU A 199 -9.73 11.00 -11.56
C LEU A 199 -11.07 10.27 -11.52
N TRP A 200 -11.66 10.06 -12.70
CA TRP A 200 -12.82 9.19 -12.91
C TRP A 200 -12.57 8.30 -14.12
N GLY A 201 -13.01 7.04 -14.05
CA GLY A 201 -12.88 6.10 -15.17
C GLY A 201 -13.78 6.45 -16.36
N LEU A 202 -14.93 7.10 -16.10
CA LEU A 202 -15.88 7.53 -17.13
C LEU A 202 -16.39 8.95 -16.86
N LEU A 203 -16.21 9.82 -17.84
CA LEU A 203 -16.72 11.20 -17.85
C LEU A 203 -17.64 11.41 -19.05
N LYS A 204 -18.71 12.19 -18.87
CA LYS A 204 -19.50 12.78 -19.97
C LYS A 204 -19.00 14.20 -20.24
N ARG A 205 -19.42 14.80 -21.36
CA ARG A 205 -18.96 16.16 -21.76
C ARG A 205 -19.14 17.22 -20.66
N PRO A 206 -20.27 17.27 -19.91
CA PRO A 206 -20.40 18.22 -18.80
C PRO A 206 -19.40 17.96 -17.66
N ASP A 207 -19.07 16.70 -17.40
CA ASP A 207 -18.08 16.33 -16.39
C ASP A 207 -16.67 16.74 -16.86
N GLU A 208 -16.33 16.49 -18.12
CA GLU A 208 -15.04 16.87 -18.71
C GLU A 208 -14.79 18.37 -18.63
N LYS A 209 -15.83 19.19 -18.90
CA LYS A 209 -15.80 20.64 -18.69
C LYS A 209 -15.48 20.95 -17.22
N PHE A 210 -16.23 20.36 -16.28
CA PHE A 210 -16.06 20.61 -14.85
C PHE A 210 -14.66 20.26 -14.34
N VAL A 211 -14.14 19.07 -14.65
CA VAL A 211 -12.84 18.64 -14.14
C VAL A 211 -11.69 19.46 -14.70
N THR A 212 -11.81 19.91 -15.96
CA THR A 212 -10.83 20.80 -16.60
C THR A 212 -10.80 22.17 -15.92
N GLU A 213 -11.97 22.76 -15.69
CA GLU A 213 -12.09 24.04 -14.99
C GLU A 213 -11.61 23.92 -13.53
N ARG A 214 -12.02 22.86 -12.83
CA ARG A 214 -11.61 22.59 -11.44
C ARG A 214 -10.10 22.50 -11.30
N ALA A 215 -9.42 21.73 -12.15
CA ALA A 215 -7.96 21.62 -12.14
C ALA A 215 -7.30 22.97 -12.46
N TYR A 216 -7.85 23.71 -13.42
CA TYR A 216 -7.33 25.03 -13.81
C TYR A 216 -7.48 26.05 -12.67
N GLU A 217 -8.56 26.01 -11.91
CA GLU A 217 -8.83 26.90 -10.78
C GLU A 217 -8.06 26.51 -9.51
N ASN A 218 -7.66 25.25 -9.37
CA ASN A 218 -6.91 24.71 -8.24
C ASN A 218 -5.51 24.18 -8.64
N PRO A 219 -4.63 25.01 -9.24
CA PRO A 219 -3.30 24.55 -9.62
C PRO A 219 -2.43 24.33 -8.38
N LYS A 220 -1.62 23.27 -8.37
CA LYS A 220 -0.70 22.95 -7.27
C LYS A 220 0.65 22.47 -7.80
N PHE A 221 1.75 22.93 -7.19
CA PHE A 221 3.05 22.30 -7.40
C PHE A 221 3.10 20.94 -6.68
N VAL A 222 4.13 20.14 -6.98
CA VAL A 222 4.36 18.87 -6.30
C VAL A 222 4.61 19.09 -4.79
N GLU A 223 5.27 20.19 -4.43
CA GLU A 223 5.51 20.58 -3.03
C GLU A 223 4.24 21.02 -2.30
N ASP A 224 3.32 21.71 -3.00
CA ASP A 224 2.04 22.11 -2.41
C ASP A 224 1.20 20.85 -2.11
N LEU A 225 1.15 19.93 -3.06
CA LEU A 225 0.41 18.67 -2.92
C LEU A 225 0.87 17.85 -1.72
N VAL A 226 2.18 17.63 -1.55
CA VAL A 226 2.68 16.87 -0.39
C VAL A 226 2.46 17.62 0.93
N ARG A 227 2.55 18.96 0.96
CA ARG A 227 2.29 19.74 2.19
C ARG A 227 0.83 19.66 2.62
N ASP A 228 -0.09 19.76 1.67
CA ASP A 228 -1.52 19.74 1.96
C ASP A 228 -1.96 18.34 2.43
N VAL A 229 -1.48 17.28 1.78
CA VAL A 229 -1.75 15.90 2.23
C VAL A 229 -1.10 15.62 3.59
N ALA A 230 0.14 16.10 3.82
CA ALA A 230 0.81 15.95 5.12
C ALA A 230 0.00 16.59 6.27
N GLN A 231 -0.63 17.75 6.07
CA GLN A 231 -1.51 18.35 7.09
C GLN A 231 -2.69 17.43 7.46
N ARG A 232 -3.27 16.73 6.48
CA ARG A 232 -4.37 15.78 6.71
C ARG A 232 -3.87 14.55 7.49
N LEU A 233 -2.69 14.02 7.15
CA LEU A 233 -2.06 12.89 7.84
C LEU A 233 -1.63 13.25 9.27
N ASP A 234 -1.14 14.47 9.48
CA ASP A 234 -0.78 14.97 10.81
C ASP A 234 -1.99 15.06 11.73
N ALA A 235 -3.14 15.48 11.20
CA ALA A 235 -4.40 15.60 11.93
C ALA A 235 -5.05 14.25 12.28
N ASP A 236 -4.71 13.15 11.60
CA ASP A 236 -5.30 11.83 11.86
C ASP A 236 -4.51 11.07 12.95
N GLU A 237 -5.07 10.98 14.15
CA GLU A 237 -4.44 10.30 15.31
C GLU A 237 -4.24 8.78 15.09
N ARG A 238 -4.92 8.17 14.11
CA ARG A 238 -4.76 6.75 13.78
C ARG A 238 -3.45 6.48 13.03
N ILE A 239 -2.80 7.53 12.51
CA ILE A 239 -1.53 7.46 11.80
C ILE A 239 -0.43 7.96 12.74
N VAL A 240 0.59 7.14 12.99
CA VAL A 240 1.71 7.48 13.90
C VAL A 240 2.96 7.90 13.16
N ALA A 241 3.16 7.41 11.95
CA ALA A 241 4.25 7.81 11.07
C ALA A 241 3.81 7.62 9.62
N TYR A 242 4.42 8.36 8.70
CA TYR A 242 4.18 8.18 7.27
C TYR A 242 5.38 8.58 6.42
N VAL A 243 5.45 7.97 5.24
CA VAL A 243 6.22 8.45 4.08
C VAL A 243 5.21 8.86 3.02
N LEU A 244 5.21 10.12 2.63
CA LEU A 244 4.33 10.70 1.63
C LEU A 244 5.17 11.18 0.46
N GLU A 245 4.90 10.66 -0.73
CA GLU A 245 5.55 11.05 -1.97
C GLU A 245 4.51 11.53 -2.98
N ALA A 246 4.82 12.59 -3.73
CA ALA A 246 4.12 12.92 -4.95
C ALA A 246 5.11 12.94 -6.12
N GLU A 247 4.75 12.28 -7.22
CA GLU A 247 5.50 12.23 -8.47
C GLU A 247 4.62 12.76 -9.60
N ASN A 248 5.12 13.76 -10.33
CA ASN A 248 4.47 14.34 -11.49
C ASN A 248 5.18 13.84 -12.75
N PHE A 249 4.45 13.12 -13.61
CA PHE A 249 4.96 12.68 -14.91
C PHE A 249 4.86 13.84 -15.89
N GLU A 250 5.83 14.76 -15.83
CA GLU A 250 5.80 16.05 -16.53
C GLU A 250 5.39 15.91 -17.99
N SER A 251 4.31 16.56 -18.40
CA SER A 251 3.81 16.46 -19.78
C SER A 251 4.69 17.15 -20.82
N ILE A 252 5.60 18.03 -20.38
CA ILE A 252 6.51 18.82 -21.22
C ILE A 252 7.98 18.39 -21.10
N HIS A 253 8.29 17.41 -20.26
CA HIS A 253 9.64 16.91 -20.02
C HIS A 253 9.66 15.37 -20.02
N ASN A 254 10.83 14.77 -20.24
CA ASN A 254 10.98 13.30 -20.22
C ASN A 254 11.61 12.81 -18.90
N HIS A 255 11.20 13.41 -17.79
CA HIS A 255 11.57 13.05 -16.42
C HIS A 255 10.45 13.49 -15.49
N SER A 256 10.40 12.93 -14.28
CA SER A 256 9.42 13.29 -13.27
C SER A 256 9.93 14.42 -12.37
N ALA A 257 9.02 15.30 -11.94
CA ALA A 257 9.23 16.12 -10.74
C ALA A 257 8.68 15.36 -9.53
N TYR A 258 9.42 15.34 -8.41
CA TYR A 258 8.98 14.62 -7.22
C TYR A 258 9.26 15.41 -5.94
N ALA A 259 8.43 15.20 -4.92
CA ALA A 259 8.65 15.68 -3.56
C ALA A 259 8.24 14.61 -2.56
N LEU A 260 8.90 14.57 -1.40
CA LEU A 260 8.70 13.56 -0.37
C LEU A 260 8.79 14.17 1.03
N ILE A 261 7.84 13.81 1.89
CA ILE A 261 7.79 14.16 3.32
C ILE A 261 7.78 12.86 4.11
N GLU A 262 8.70 12.74 5.06
CA GLU A 262 8.70 11.67 6.07
C GLU A 262 8.46 12.28 7.44
N ARG A 263 7.56 11.66 8.21
CA ARG A 263 7.30 12.10 9.56
C ARG A 263 6.98 10.94 10.47
N ASP A 264 7.64 10.90 11.62
CA ASP A 264 7.25 10.06 12.76
C ASP A 264 6.69 10.96 13.88
N LYS A 265 5.38 10.92 14.10
CA LYS A 265 4.67 11.78 15.07
C LYS A 265 5.01 11.43 16.52
N ARG A 266 5.71 10.32 16.77
CA ARG A 266 6.21 9.93 18.09
C ARG A 266 7.49 10.66 18.47
N GLN A 267 8.21 11.20 17.48
CA GLN A 267 9.41 12.00 17.70
C GLN A 267 9.02 13.48 17.81
N ALA A 268 9.59 14.20 18.78
CA ALA A 268 9.36 15.63 18.89
C ALA A 268 9.94 16.35 17.65
N ALA A 269 9.19 17.33 17.13
CA ALA A 269 9.60 18.17 15.99
C ALA A 269 10.75 19.10 16.33
#